data_AF-A0A7S0BJJ1-F1
#
_entry.id   AF-A0A7S0BJJ1-F1
#
_cell.length_a   1.000
_cell.length_b   1.000
_cell.length_c   1.000
_cell.angle_alpha   90.00
_cell.angle_beta   90.00
_cell.angle_gamma   90.00
#
_symmetry.space_group_name_H-M   'P 1'
#
loop_
_entity.id
_entity.type
_entity.pdbx_description
1 polymer ?
#
loop_
_entity_poly.entity_id
_entity_poly.type
_entity_poly.pdbx_seq_one_letter_code
_entity_poly.pdbx_strand_id
1 'polypeptide(L)'
;MGWLERDRGTVNMKRRHGKNFAKAEFGKVLIEKCLANVKERGEVRSKREEQLEERKALSEEGKDRIRKLWSREDVCKVFTQMQNVSLSDFEELKTLGTGSFGTVGLVQYSRDGCIYAMKKLSKKEMLRRDQ
;
A
#
# COMPACT_ATOMS: atom_id res chain seq x y z
N MET A 1 60.48 4.17 43.92
CA MET A 1 59.56 3.02 43.95
C MET A 1 58.14 3.60 43.86
N GLY A 2 57.48 3.86 42.73
CA GLY A 2 57.52 3.26 41.40
C GLY A 2 56.41 2.21 41.25
N TRP A 3 55.15 2.65 41.01
CA TRP A 3 54.01 1.94 40.36
C TRP A 3 52.89 2.98 40.09
N LEU A 4 52.87 3.66 38.93
CA LEU A 4 52.06 3.39 37.72
C LEU A 4 50.52 3.43 37.86
N GLU A 5 49.94 4.59 37.53
CA GLU A 5 49.08 4.81 36.33
C GLU A 5 47.83 3.92 36.09
N ARG A 6 46.64 4.55 36.08
CA ARG A 6 45.81 4.69 34.86
C ARG A 6 44.52 5.48 35.06
N ASP A 7 44.45 6.62 34.37
CA ASP A 7 43.21 7.16 33.82
C ASP A 7 42.44 6.08 33.04
N ARG A 8 41.12 6.02 33.24
CA ARG A 8 40.20 5.37 32.30
C ARG A 8 39.06 6.31 31.95
N GLY A 9 39.35 7.17 30.98
CA GLY A 9 38.65 7.22 29.70
C GLY A 9 37.13 7.23 29.72
N THR A 10 36.60 8.39 29.33
CA THR A 10 35.33 8.59 28.64
C THR A 10 34.88 7.38 27.80
N VAL A 11 33.82 6.68 28.23
CA VAL A 11 33.05 5.83 27.31
C VAL A 11 32.13 6.75 26.52
N ASN A 12 32.74 7.38 25.52
CA ASN A 12 32.07 7.95 24.36
C ASN A 12 31.18 6.85 23.76
N MET A 13 29.87 6.97 23.94
CA MET A 13 28.85 6.13 23.30
C MET A 13 28.85 6.45 21.80
N LYS A 14 29.88 5.95 21.11
CA LYS A 14 30.05 6.08 19.66
C LYS A 14 28.85 5.44 18.96
N ARG A 15 27.96 6.32 18.50
CA ARG A 15 27.38 6.35 17.15
C ARG A 15 27.34 4.97 16.51
N ARG A 16 26.30 4.21 16.82
CA ARG A 16 26.00 2.96 16.14
C ARG A 16 24.54 3.00 15.72
N HIS A 17 24.38 3.11 14.39
CA HIS A 17 23.21 2.73 13.60
C HIS A 17 22.18 3.80 13.18
N GLY A 18 22.59 4.81 12.42
CA GLY A 18 21.65 5.65 11.64
C GLY A 18 20.76 4.86 10.66
N LYS A 19 21.24 3.71 10.14
CA LYS A 19 20.47 2.83 9.25
C LYS A 19 19.40 1.99 9.97
N ASN A 20 19.63 1.61 11.23
CA ASN A 20 18.65 0.83 11.99
C ASN A 20 17.60 1.74 12.64
N PHE A 21 17.99 2.96 13.03
CA PHE A 21 17.06 3.98 13.50
C PHE A 21 16.04 4.37 12.42
N ALA A 22 16.50 4.66 11.20
CA ALA A 22 15.60 4.97 10.08
C ALA A 22 14.66 3.79 9.72
N LYS A 23 15.14 2.54 9.84
CA LYS A 23 14.30 1.34 9.65
C LYS A 23 13.26 1.19 10.76
N ALA A 24 13.63 1.47 12.01
CA ALA A 24 12.72 1.41 13.16
C ALA A 24 11.63 2.50 13.06
N GLU A 25 12.00 3.72 12.70
CA GLU A 25 11.06 4.83 12.46
C GLU A 25 10.10 4.50 11.31
N PHE A 26 10.60 3.96 10.21
CA PHE A 26 9.75 3.52 9.10
C PHE A 26 8.80 2.38 9.51
N GLY A 27 9.31 1.41 10.29
CA GLY A 27 8.49 0.34 10.85
C GLY A 27 7.36 0.87 11.73
N LYS A 28 7.64 1.85 12.59
CA LYS A 28 6.65 2.51 13.44
C LYS A 28 5.54 3.16 12.60
N VAL A 29 5.90 3.95 11.59
CA VAL A 29 4.95 4.62 10.69
C VAL A 29 4.07 3.61 9.94
N LEU A 30 4.66 2.49 9.48
CA LEU A 30 3.90 1.42 8.84
C LEU A 30 2.87 0.80 9.79
N ILE A 31 3.28 0.49 11.03
CA ILE A 31 2.39 -0.09 12.03
C ILE A 31 1.25 0.87 12.36
N GLU A 32 1.53 2.15 12.60
CA GLU A 32 0.51 3.18 12.84
C GLU A 32 -0.50 3.25 11.69
N LYS A 33 -0.02 3.24 10.45
CA LYS A 33 -0.88 3.23 9.25
C LYS A 33 -1.72 1.95 9.14
N CYS A 34 -1.14 0.79 9.45
CA CYS A 34 -1.88 -0.48 9.49
C CYS A 34 -3.01 -0.44 10.53
N LEU A 35 -2.74 0.05 11.74
CA LEU A 35 -3.73 0.16 12.81
C LEU A 35 -4.84 1.14 12.45
N ALA A 36 -4.49 2.31 11.88
CA ALA A 36 -5.46 3.28 11.40
C ALA A 36 -6.40 2.68 10.33
N ASN A 37 -5.83 1.98 9.35
CA ASN A 37 -6.61 1.31 8.30
C ASN A 37 -7.55 0.23 8.87
N VAL A 38 -7.11 -0.54 9.88
CA VAL A 38 -7.96 -1.55 10.54
C VAL A 38 -9.13 -0.88 11.27
N LYS A 39 -8.86 0.22 11.99
CA LYS A 39 -9.87 0.99 12.70
C LYS A 39 -10.93 1.56 11.75
N GLU A 40 -10.51 2.25 10.70
CA GLU A 40 -11.41 2.84 9.69
C GLU A 40 -12.30 1.76 9.04
N ARG A 41 -11.74 0.60 8.69
CA ARG A 41 -12.52 -0.52 8.16
C ARG A 41 -13.57 -1.04 9.14
N GLY A 42 -13.26 -1.06 10.44
CA GLY A 42 -14.21 -1.44 11.49
C GLY A 42 -15.35 -0.44 11.61
N GLU A 43 -15.04 0.85 11.62
CA GLU A 43 -16.04 1.94 11.70
C GLU A 43 -16.98 1.94 10.49
N VAL A 44 -16.45 1.75 9.28
CA VAL A 44 -17.26 1.66 8.06
C VAL A 44 -18.22 0.46 8.11
N ARG A 45 -17.77 -0.70 8.61
CA ARG A 45 -18.65 -1.87 8.78
C ARG A 45 -19.74 -1.61 9.80
N SER A 46 -19.39 -1.02 10.95
CA SER A 46 -20.36 -0.69 12.00
C SER A 46 -21.44 0.27 11.49
N LYS A 47 -21.05 1.33 10.78
CA LYS A 47 -21.98 2.31 10.20
C LYS A 47 -22.91 1.68 9.16
N ARG A 48 -22.40 0.79 8.32
CA ARG A 48 -23.22 0.08 7.32
C ARG A 48 -24.24 -0.84 7.96
N GLU A 49 -23.87 -1.52 9.05
CA GLU A 49 -24.77 -2.39 9.80
C GLU A 49 -25.89 -1.57 10.46
N GLU A 50 -25.56 -0.44 11.08
CA GLU A 50 -26.55 0.48 11.66
C GLU A 50 -27.54 1.00 10.61
N GLN A 51 -27.05 1.39 9.43
CA GLN A 51 -27.89 1.81 8.29
C GLN A 51 -28.80 0.68 7.76
N LEU A 52 -28.34 -0.58 7.84
CA LEU A 52 -29.14 -1.74 7.41
C LEU A 52 -30.25 -2.04 8.42
N GLU A 53 -29.96 -1.90 9.71
CA GLU A 53 -30.94 -2.08 10.77
C GLU A 53 -31.99 -0.96 10.83
N GLU A 54 -31.60 0.28 10.52
CA GLU A 54 -32.54 1.40 10.39
C GLU A 54 -33.54 1.17 9.25
N ARG A 55 -33.17 0.42 8.20
CA ARG A 55 -34.05 0.04 7.10
C ARG A 55 -35.06 -1.04 7.51
N LYS A 56 -36.09 -0.64 8.25
CA LYS A 56 -37.23 -1.49 8.66
C LYS A 56 -38.08 -2.06 7.51
N ALA A 57 -37.88 -1.57 6.29
CA ALA A 57 -38.60 -2.04 5.10
C ALA A 57 -38.11 -3.38 4.54
N LEU A 58 -36.98 -3.90 5.04
CA LEU A 58 -36.41 -5.18 4.59
C LEU A 58 -36.73 -6.30 5.57
N SER A 59 -37.15 -7.45 5.05
CA SER A 59 -37.22 -8.71 5.81
C SER A 59 -35.82 -9.12 6.28
N GLU A 60 -35.73 -9.86 7.39
CA GLU A 60 -34.48 -10.39 7.93
C GLU A 60 -33.71 -11.23 6.89
N GLU A 61 -34.40 -12.00 6.06
CA GLU A 61 -33.77 -12.74 4.95
C GLU A 61 -33.13 -11.81 3.92
N GLY A 62 -33.72 -10.63 3.69
CA GLY A 62 -33.20 -9.60 2.81
C GLY A 62 -31.93 -8.96 3.39
N LYS A 63 -31.94 -8.66 4.69
CA LYS A 63 -30.75 -8.17 5.41
C LYS A 63 -29.62 -9.18 5.37
N ASP A 64 -29.90 -10.47 5.57
CA ASP A 64 -28.90 -11.54 5.51
C ASP A 64 -28.27 -11.71 4.12
N ARG A 65 -29.07 -11.54 3.06
CA ARG A 65 -28.54 -11.52 1.68
C ARG A 65 -27.55 -10.36 1.49
N ILE A 66 -27.90 -9.17 2.00
CA ILE A 66 -27.04 -7.98 1.91
C ILE A 66 -25.74 -8.19 2.69
N ARG A 67 -25.79 -8.72 3.92
CA ARG A 67 -24.60 -9.06 4.72
C ARG A 67 -23.66 -10.01 3.97
N LYS A 68 -24.22 -11.05 3.32
CA LYS A 68 -23.44 -12.00 2.51
C LYS A 68 -22.78 -11.32 1.31
N LEU A 69 -23.46 -10.40 0.63
CA LEU A 69 -22.90 -9.64 -0.49
C LEU A 69 -21.75 -8.75 -0.03
N TRP A 70 -21.93 -7.99 1.06
CA TRP A 70 -20.87 -7.15 1.60
C TRP A 70 -19.65 -7.95 2.07
N SER A 71 -19.87 -9.11 2.71
CA SER A 71 -18.77 -9.99 3.10
C SER A 71 -17.95 -10.45 1.89
N ARG A 72 -18.61 -10.80 0.77
CA ARG A 72 -17.93 -11.19 -0.47
C ARG A 72 -17.14 -10.02 -1.06
N GLU A 73 -17.75 -8.84 -1.09
CA GLU A 73 -17.12 -7.65 -1.65
C GLU A 73 -15.90 -7.21 -0.81
N ASP A 74 -15.98 -7.27 0.51
CA ASP A 74 -14.87 -6.97 1.41
C ASP A 74 -13.69 -7.93 1.20
N VAL A 75 -13.96 -9.23 1.03
CA VAL A 75 -12.94 -10.23 0.69
C VAL A 75 -12.30 -9.91 -0.66
N CYS A 76 -13.11 -9.56 -1.66
CA CYS A 76 -12.61 -9.21 -2.99
C CYS A 76 -11.72 -7.96 -2.95
N LYS A 77 -12.11 -6.93 -2.20
CA LYS A 77 -11.31 -5.70 -1.99
C LYS A 77 -9.97 -6.00 -1.35
N VAL A 78 -9.95 -6.82 -0.30
CA VAL A 78 -8.68 -7.24 0.35
C VAL A 78 -7.84 -8.04 -0.64
N PHE A 79 -8.44 -8.98 -1.36
CA PHE A 79 -7.75 -9.77 -2.38
C PHE A 79 -7.10 -8.88 -3.43
N THR A 80 -7.82 -7.94 -4.04
CA THR A 80 -7.29 -6.98 -5.01
C THR A 80 -6.16 -6.13 -4.43
N GLN A 81 -6.26 -5.69 -3.17
CA GLN A 81 -5.18 -4.94 -2.51
C GLN A 81 -3.93 -5.78 -2.25
N MET A 82 -4.10 -7.10 -2.04
CA MET A 82 -2.99 -8.05 -1.88
C MET A 82 -2.44 -8.55 -3.22
N GLN A 83 -3.16 -8.35 -4.34
CA GLN A 83 -2.64 -8.63 -5.67
C GLN A 83 -1.46 -7.68 -5.92
N ASN A 84 -0.26 -8.16 -5.65
CA ASN A 84 0.96 -7.51 -6.11
C ASN A 84 1.00 -7.67 -7.63
N VAL A 85 0.62 -6.61 -8.33
CA VAL A 85 0.73 -6.50 -9.78
C VAL A 85 2.13 -5.96 -10.09
N SER A 86 2.89 -6.75 -10.82
CA SER A 86 4.24 -6.47 -11.25
C SER A 86 4.28 -6.13 -12.74
N LEU A 87 5.34 -5.47 -13.20
CA LEU A 87 5.51 -5.20 -14.62
C LEU A 87 5.63 -6.48 -15.46
N SER A 88 6.11 -7.58 -14.87
CA SER A 88 6.19 -8.89 -15.53
C SER A 88 4.84 -9.56 -15.75
N ASP A 89 3.77 -9.10 -15.09
CA ASP A 89 2.42 -9.60 -15.37
C ASP A 89 1.80 -8.97 -16.64
N PHE A 90 2.50 -8.06 -17.32
CA PHE A 90 2.02 -7.38 -18.52
C PHE A 90 2.89 -7.70 -19.74
N GLU A 91 2.25 -8.11 -20.82
CA GLU A 91 2.87 -8.31 -22.13
C GLU A 91 2.63 -7.09 -23.01
N GLU A 92 3.68 -6.49 -23.56
CA GLU A 92 3.56 -5.33 -24.45
C GLU A 92 3.31 -5.79 -25.89
N LEU A 93 2.15 -5.43 -26.42
CA LEU A 93 1.72 -5.82 -27.77
C LEU A 93 2.16 -4.79 -28.82
N LYS A 94 1.91 -3.51 -28.57
CA LYS A 94 2.15 -2.45 -29.55
C LYS A 94 2.36 -1.10 -28.88
N THR A 95 3.26 -0.28 -29.39
CA THR A 95 3.32 1.14 -28.98
C THR A 95 2.18 1.94 -29.62
N LEU A 96 1.36 2.60 -28.80
CA LEU A 96 0.27 3.47 -29.25
C LEU A 96 0.75 4.89 -29.54
N GLY A 97 1.74 5.40 -28.80
CA GLY A 97 2.28 6.73 -29.07
C GLY A 97 3.40 7.16 -28.14
N THR A 98 4.23 8.08 -28.62
CA THR A 98 5.37 8.64 -27.89
C THR A 98 5.13 10.14 -27.73
N GLY A 99 4.99 10.61 -26.50
CA GLY A 99 4.84 12.04 -26.19
C GLY A 99 6.04 12.57 -25.41
N SER A 100 6.03 13.87 -25.11
CA SER A 100 7.02 14.48 -24.19
C SER A 100 7.01 13.77 -22.84
N PHE A 101 5.85 13.43 -22.31
CA PHE A 101 5.67 12.72 -21.03
C PHE A 101 5.94 11.21 -21.11
N GLY A 102 6.55 10.71 -22.18
CA GLY A 102 6.90 9.29 -22.34
C GLY A 102 5.93 8.49 -23.22
N THR A 103 6.13 7.17 -23.23
CA THR A 103 5.50 6.25 -24.18
C THR A 103 4.21 5.63 -23.63
N VAL A 104 3.22 5.45 -24.51
CA VAL A 104 2.00 4.68 -24.26
C VAL A 104 2.09 3.38 -25.04
N GLY A 105 2.05 2.25 -24.36
CA GLY A 105 1.99 0.91 -24.97
C GLY A 105 0.64 0.26 -24.75
N LEU A 106 0.11 -0.41 -25.77
CA LEU A 106 -0.95 -1.40 -25.65
C LEU A 106 -0.35 -2.66 -25.01
N VAL A 107 -0.90 -3.07 -23.88
CA VAL A 107 -0.43 -4.21 -23.09
C VAL A 107 -1.57 -5.18 -22.81
N GLN A 108 -1.26 -6.46 -22.61
CA GLN A 108 -2.20 -7.46 -22.13
C GLN A 108 -1.80 -7.88 -20.70
N TYR A 109 -2.74 -7.92 -19.78
CA TYR A 109 -2.50 -8.42 -18.43
C TYR A 109 -2.64 -9.95 -18.43
N SER A 110 -1.60 -10.68 -18.04
CA SER A 110 -1.55 -12.14 -18.21
C SER A 110 -2.56 -12.90 -17.34
N ARG A 111 -3.09 -12.29 -16.27
CA ARG A 111 -4.01 -12.98 -15.34
C ARG A 111 -5.46 -13.02 -15.82
N ASP A 112 -5.95 -11.94 -16.41
CA ASP A 112 -7.32 -11.87 -16.94
C ASP A 112 -7.37 -11.86 -18.48
N GLY A 113 -6.23 -11.68 -19.15
CA GLY A 113 -6.14 -11.61 -20.60
C GLY A 113 -6.71 -10.32 -21.19
N CYS A 114 -7.05 -9.33 -20.36
CA CYS A 114 -7.62 -8.07 -20.82
C CYS A 114 -6.54 -7.14 -21.39
N ILE A 115 -6.93 -6.34 -22.37
CA ILE A 115 -6.05 -5.38 -23.06
C ILE A 115 -6.19 -3.99 -22.41
N TYR A 116 -5.05 -3.37 -22.11
CA TYR A 116 -4.94 -2.06 -21.46
C TYR A 116 -3.97 -1.15 -22.20
N ALA A 117 -4.04 0.16 -21.96
CA ALA A 117 -3.03 1.12 -22.37
C ALA A 117 -2.12 1.46 -21.17
N MET A 118 -0.86 1.01 -21.21
CA MET A 118 0.14 1.31 -20.20
C MET A 118 0.91 2.59 -20.54
N LYS A 119 0.83 3.59 -19.66
CA LYS A 119 1.67 4.80 -19.73
C LYS A 119 2.97 4.57 -18.96
N LYS A 120 4.11 4.63 -19.65
CA LYS A 120 5.44 4.57 -19.03
C LYS A 120 5.92 5.99 -18.70
N LEU A 121 5.96 6.32 -17.41
CA LEU A 121 6.43 7.61 -16.90
C LEU A 121 7.75 7.43 -16.13
N SER A 122 8.72 8.31 -16.36
CA SER A 122 9.98 8.32 -15.60
C SER A 122 9.95 9.43 -14.55
N LYS A 123 10.01 9.06 -13.26
CA LYS A 123 9.97 10.01 -12.14
C LYS A 123 11.09 11.06 -12.21
N LYS A 124 12.28 10.68 -12.66
CA LYS A 124 13.42 11.60 -12.82
C LYS A 124 13.14 12.66 -13.88
N GLU A 125 12.55 12.26 -15.00
CA GLU A 125 12.18 13.18 -16.07
C GLU A 125 10.99 14.06 -15.68
N MET A 126 10.03 13.54 -14.92
CA MET A 126 8.92 14.36 -14.41
C MET A 126 9.42 15.49 -13.50
N LEU A 127 10.28 15.18 -12.53
CA LEU A 127 10.83 16.18 -11.61
C LEU A 127 11.72 17.23 -12.30
N ARG A 128 12.39 16.87 -13.39
CA ARG A 128 13.22 17.82 -14.18
C ARG A 128 12.39 18.83 -14.96
N ARG A 129 11.13 18.51 -15.27
CA ARG A 129 10.26 19.30 -16.13
C ARG A 129 9.20 20.09 -15.39
N ASP A 130 9.12 19.91 -14.06
CA ASP A 130 8.25 20.69 -13.17
C ASP A 130 8.88 22.05 -12.80
N GLN A 131 9.64 22.64 -13.74
CA GLN A 131 10.23 24.00 -13.68
C GLN A 131 9.44 24.94 -14.59
#